data_AF-A0AAV5SVW2-F1
#
_entry.id   AF-A0AAV5SVW2-F1
#
_cell.length_a   1.000
_cell.length_b   1.000
_cell.length_c   1.000
_cell.angle_alpha   90.00
_cell.angle_beta   90.00
_cell.angle_gamma   90.00
#
_symmetry.space_group_name_H-M   'P 1'
#
loop_
_entity.id
_entity.type
_entity.pdbx_description
1 polymer ?
#
loop_
_entity_poly.entity_id
_entity_poly.type
_entity_poly.pdbx_seq_one_letter_code
_entity_poly.pdbx_strand_id
1 'polypeptide(L)'
;VLYRMGDGLSPSYLRRTTPPYYKYAVFLLCGFDLVFACVVLAIAEAYYKAAGRVLPIAYQMFNDTVKKGKENFTWNEPMRDSLELYKYKMLLLWICCTVCVLFSMVLIIPQFFDFNDARGNPSHLCLVRRRLGWILFTLQLIIDIVLGAAIVWAWIGCRETVAMFHSLFNESEAEEAYVSKIEETLDCWTDDDKEVKTYQVCMRCPSNLLTLGWWMDAILITFFVGHIIVLLLTPLLNRQLIKPDEDDVYSKEDLIQE
;
A
#
# COMPACT_ATOMS: atom_id res chain seq x y z
N VAL A 1 -12.36 -46.74 -14.54
CA VAL A 1 -13.37 -46.19 -13.62
C VAL A 1 -13.11 -44.70 -13.51
N LEU A 2 -14.11 -43.88 -13.86
CA LEU A 2 -14.02 -42.45 -14.09
C LEU A 2 -13.47 -41.66 -12.89
N TYR A 3 -12.53 -40.75 -13.15
CA TYR A 3 -12.25 -39.61 -12.27
C TYR A 3 -13.45 -38.67 -12.31
N ARG A 4 -14.19 -38.58 -11.19
CA ARG A 4 -15.21 -37.55 -10.97
C ARG A 4 -14.49 -36.21 -10.77
N MET A 5 -14.35 -35.45 -11.86
CA MET A 5 -14.17 -34.00 -11.78
C MET A 5 -15.52 -33.40 -11.38
N GLY A 6 -15.73 -33.17 -10.09
CA GLY A 6 -17.01 -32.67 -9.60
C GLY A 6 -17.09 -32.52 -8.09
N ASP A 7 -15.99 -32.16 -7.43
CA ASP A 7 -16.06 -31.70 -6.04
C ASP A 7 -15.96 -30.17 -6.07
N GLY A 8 -17.10 -29.51 -5.98
CA GLY A 8 -17.15 -28.12 -5.53
C GLY A 8 -16.42 -28.01 -4.19
N LEU A 9 -15.84 -26.82 -3.91
CA LEU A 9 -15.04 -26.54 -2.71
C LEU A 9 -15.49 -27.37 -1.50
N SER A 10 -14.74 -28.42 -1.18
CA SER A 10 -15.06 -29.29 -0.04
C SER A 10 -15.18 -28.43 1.23
N PRO A 11 -16.16 -28.69 2.13
CA PRO A 11 -16.27 -27.96 3.40
C PRO A 11 -14.98 -28.01 4.25
N SER A 12 -14.10 -28.97 3.97
CA SER A 12 -12.74 -29.05 4.53
C SER A 12 -11.81 -27.92 4.06
N TYR A 13 -11.97 -27.42 2.83
CA TYR A 13 -11.18 -26.34 2.26
C TYR A 13 -11.58 -24.98 2.85
N LEU A 14 -12.89 -24.72 2.96
CA LEU A 14 -13.45 -23.52 3.61
C LEU A 14 -13.11 -23.42 5.11
N ARG A 15 -12.99 -24.58 5.78
CA ARG A 15 -12.53 -24.62 7.17
C ARG A 15 -11.04 -24.31 7.31
N ARG A 16 -10.23 -24.50 6.26
CA ARG A 16 -8.79 -24.18 6.24
C ARG A 16 -8.49 -22.74 5.84
N THR A 17 -9.44 -22.06 5.19
CA THR A 17 -9.34 -20.62 4.86
C THR A 17 -9.72 -19.71 6.02
N THR A 18 -10.25 -20.25 7.12
CA THR A 18 -10.71 -19.46 8.28
C THR A 18 -9.82 -19.72 9.50
N PRO A 19 -9.71 -18.76 10.44
CA PRO A 19 -8.88 -18.93 11.62
C PRO A 19 -9.40 -20.06 12.55
N PRO A 20 -8.52 -20.67 13.35
CA PRO A 20 -7.11 -20.30 13.61
C PRO A 20 -6.18 -20.60 12.43
N TYR A 21 -5.09 -19.82 12.32
CA TYR A 21 -4.07 -19.99 11.30
C TYR A 21 -2.77 -20.51 11.93
N TYR A 22 -2.10 -21.43 11.24
CA TYR A 22 -0.75 -21.85 11.62
C TYR A 22 0.29 -20.81 11.19
N LYS A 23 1.49 -20.86 11.81
CA LYS A 23 2.62 -19.94 11.58
C LYS A 23 2.79 -19.54 10.11
N TYR A 24 2.84 -20.51 9.20
CA TYR A 24 3.04 -20.26 7.76
C TYR A 24 1.89 -19.52 7.07
N ALA A 25 0.64 -19.72 7.50
CA ALA A 25 -0.50 -19.00 6.95
C ALA A 25 -0.53 -17.54 7.43
N VAL A 26 -0.14 -17.29 8.69
CA VAL A 26 0.04 -15.93 9.22
C VAL A 26 1.17 -15.21 8.47
N PHE A 27 2.30 -15.89 8.24
CA PHE A 27 3.39 -15.34 7.44
C PHE A 27 2.98 -15.02 6.00
N LEU A 28 2.15 -15.85 5.37
CA LEU A 28 1.70 -15.58 4.01
C LEU A 28 0.77 -14.36 3.97
N LEU A 29 -0.26 -14.33 4.83
CA LEU A 29 -1.24 -13.24 4.89
C LEU A 29 -0.58 -11.93 5.30
N CYS A 30 -0.14 -11.85 6.56
CA CYS A 30 0.43 -10.63 7.11
C CYS A 30 1.78 -10.27 6.48
N GLY A 31 2.53 -11.24 5.97
CA GLY A 31 3.80 -10.96 5.30
C GLY A 31 3.61 -10.35 3.91
N PHE A 32 2.58 -10.78 3.17
CA PHE A 32 2.18 -10.09 1.94
C PHE A 32 1.73 -8.66 2.25
N ASP A 33 0.86 -8.47 3.24
CA ASP A 33 0.37 -7.14 3.64
C ASP A 33 1.52 -6.22 4.07
N LEU A 34 2.46 -6.75 4.86
CA LEU A 34 3.66 -6.02 5.28
C LEU A 34 4.49 -5.56 4.10
N VAL A 35 4.85 -6.46 3.17
CA VAL A 35 5.70 -6.12 2.03
C VAL A 35 4.98 -5.15 1.10
N PHE A 36 3.71 -5.43 0.79
CA PHE A 36 2.90 -4.59 -0.06
C PHE A 36 2.73 -3.18 0.54
N ALA A 37 2.32 -3.08 1.80
CA ALA A 37 2.12 -1.80 2.47
C ALA A 37 3.43 -1.02 2.61
N CYS A 38 4.58 -1.66 2.85
CA CYS A 38 5.88 -0.98 2.86
C CYS A 38 6.22 -0.34 1.50
N VAL A 39 5.98 -1.04 0.39
CA VAL A 39 6.24 -0.51 -0.96
C VAL A 39 5.32 0.68 -1.25
N VAL A 40 4.01 0.54 -0.98
CA VAL A 40 3.04 1.61 -1.20
C VAL A 40 3.33 2.82 -0.29
N LEU A 41 3.72 2.59 0.96
CA LEU A 41 4.14 3.63 1.90
C LEU A 41 5.32 4.43 1.36
N ALA A 42 6.37 3.77 0.86
CA ALA A 42 7.54 4.42 0.30
C ALA A 42 7.19 5.30 -0.93
N ILE A 43 6.33 4.79 -1.83
CA ILE A 43 5.86 5.53 -3.00
C ILE A 43 5.04 6.75 -2.57
N ALA A 44 4.09 6.57 -1.66
CA ALA A 44 3.23 7.65 -1.17
C ALA A 44 4.04 8.75 -0.45
N GLU A 45 5.03 8.37 0.35
CA GLU A 45 5.94 9.29 1.03
C GLU A 45 6.79 10.09 0.03
N ALA A 46 7.41 9.40 -0.94
CA ALA A 46 8.22 10.03 -1.98
C ALA A 46 7.38 11.03 -2.79
N TYR A 47 6.17 10.63 -3.19
CA TYR A 47 5.24 11.53 -3.88
C TYR A 47 4.87 12.74 -3.02
N TYR A 48 4.45 12.53 -1.77
CA TYR A 48 3.99 13.62 -0.92
C TYR A 48 5.10 14.66 -0.65
N LYS A 49 6.32 14.20 -0.38
CA LYS A 49 7.49 15.07 -0.19
C LYS A 49 7.84 15.83 -1.47
N ALA A 50 7.79 15.17 -2.62
CA ALA A 50 8.04 15.78 -3.91
C ALA A 50 6.99 16.86 -4.25
N ALA A 51 5.71 16.48 -4.16
CA ALA A 51 4.57 17.36 -4.43
C ALA A 51 4.57 18.58 -3.51
N GLY A 52 4.89 18.40 -2.22
CA GLY A 52 4.99 19.51 -1.26
C GLY A 52 6.05 20.56 -1.60
N ARG A 53 7.07 20.18 -2.37
CA ARG A 53 8.16 21.07 -2.80
C ARG A 53 7.93 21.64 -4.21
N VAL A 54 7.51 20.79 -5.15
CA VAL A 54 7.40 21.13 -6.57
C VAL A 54 6.11 21.89 -6.88
N LEU A 55 4.96 21.50 -6.30
CA LEU A 55 3.67 22.11 -6.63
C LEU A 55 3.62 23.62 -6.34
N PRO A 56 4.14 24.14 -5.21
CA PRO A 56 4.15 25.58 -4.96
C PRO A 56 4.91 26.38 -6.03
N ILE A 57 6.03 25.83 -6.53
CA ILE A 57 6.83 26.46 -7.59
C ILE A 57 6.06 26.39 -8.92
N ALA A 58 5.49 25.23 -9.25
CA ALA A 58 4.70 25.05 -10.45
C ALA A 58 3.47 25.98 -10.48
N TYR A 59 2.77 26.19 -9.36
CA TYR A 59 1.65 27.12 -9.29
C TYR A 59 2.07 28.57 -9.58
N GLN A 60 3.25 28.99 -9.11
CA GLN A 60 3.78 30.33 -9.42
C GLN A 60 4.07 30.46 -10.91
N MET A 61 4.72 29.45 -11.49
CA MET A 61 5.03 29.38 -12.92
C MET A 61 3.76 29.40 -13.79
N PHE A 62 2.70 28.68 -13.40
CA PHE A 62 1.42 28.67 -14.11
C PHE A 62 0.72 30.03 -14.03
N ASN A 63 0.68 30.64 -12.84
CA ASN A 63 0.11 31.97 -12.67
C ASN A 63 0.82 33.02 -13.52
N ASP A 64 2.14 32.95 -13.62
CA ASP A 64 2.91 33.91 -14.43
C ASP A 64 2.77 33.66 -15.93
N THR A 65 2.63 32.40 -16.35
CA THR A 65 2.29 32.06 -17.75
C THR A 65 0.91 32.63 -18.14
N VAL A 66 -0.08 32.58 -17.24
CA VAL A 66 -1.39 33.22 -17.47
C VAL A 66 -1.26 34.74 -17.57
N LYS A 67 -0.51 35.38 -16.67
CA LYS A 67 -0.31 36.84 -16.69
C LYS A 67 0.36 37.33 -17.97
N LYS A 68 1.24 36.52 -18.56
CA LYS A 68 1.90 36.80 -19.84
C LYS A 68 0.97 36.65 -21.05
N GLY A 69 -0.23 36.09 -20.85
CA GLY A 69 -1.25 36.02 -21.90
C GLY A 69 -0.92 34.99 -22.98
N LYS A 70 -0.23 33.89 -22.65
CA LYS A 70 0.06 32.83 -23.61
C LYS A 70 -1.23 32.25 -24.20
N GLU A 71 -1.30 32.20 -25.52
CA GLU A 71 -2.46 31.64 -26.22
C GLU A 71 -2.68 30.17 -25.84
N ASN A 72 -3.94 29.80 -25.61
CA ASN A 72 -4.39 28.45 -25.23
C ASN A 72 -3.93 27.92 -23.85
N PHE A 73 -3.26 28.73 -23.02
CA PHE A 73 -2.91 28.32 -21.66
C PHE A 73 -4.02 28.69 -20.67
N THR A 74 -4.57 27.69 -19.97
CA THR A 74 -5.62 27.92 -18.95
C THR A 74 -5.20 27.31 -17.62
N TRP A 75 -5.27 28.12 -16.56
CA TRP A 75 -4.97 27.70 -15.20
C TRP A 75 -5.97 28.34 -14.25
N ASN A 76 -6.72 27.50 -13.54
CA ASN A 76 -7.86 27.90 -12.72
C ASN A 76 -7.79 27.27 -11.32
N GLU A 77 -8.48 27.87 -10.34
CA GLU A 77 -8.55 27.33 -8.96
C GLU A 77 -9.03 25.85 -8.89
N PRO A 78 -10.01 25.37 -9.67
CA PRO A 78 -10.41 23.95 -9.62
C PRO A 78 -9.29 22.97 -10.03
N MET A 79 -8.38 23.38 -10.91
CA MET A 79 -7.22 22.56 -11.31
C MET A 79 -6.21 22.48 -10.17
N ARG A 80 -6.02 23.59 -9.44
CA ARG A 80 -5.21 23.65 -8.24
C ARG A 80 -5.77 22.77 -7.14
N ASP A 81 -7.07 22.86 -6.87
CA ASP A 81 -7.75 22.04 -5.87
C ASP A 81 -7.64 20.55 -6.18
N SER A 82 -7.64 20.17 -7.46
CA SER A 82 -7.46 18.78 -7.88
C SER A 82 -6.06 18.25 -7.55
N LEU A 83 -5.02 19.06 -7.74
CA LEU A 83 -3.63 18.70 -7.40
C LEU A 83 -3.41 18.63 -5.89
N GLU A 84 -3.98 19.58 -5.14
CA GLU A 84 -3.96 19.57 -3.67
C GLU A 84 -4.71 18.38 -3.10
N LEU A 85 -5.90 18.06 -3.63
CA LEU A 85 -6.67 16.88 -3.24
C LEU A 85 -5.87 15.60 -3.47
N TYR A 86 -5.18 15.48 -4.61
CA TYR A 86 -4.36 14.31 -4.90
C TYR A 86 -3.15 14.18 -3.95
N LYS A 87 -2.53 15.30 -3.57
CA LYS A 87 -1.52 15.33 -2.49
C LYS A 87 -2.08 14.79 -1.16
N TYR A 88 -3.30 15.18 -0.78
CA TYR A 88 -3.96 14.67 0.43
C TYR A 88 -4.34 13.19 0.34
N LYS A 89 -4.77 12.71 -0.84
CA LYS A 89 -5.03 11.28 -1.07
C LYS A 89 -3.77 10.45 -0.79
N MET A 90 -2.60 10.92 -1.21
CA MET A 90 -1.32 10.24 -0.96
C MET A 90 -0.91 10.27 0.51
N LEU A 91 -1.15 11.38 1.21
CA LEU A 91 -0.93 11.44 2.66
C LEU A 91 -1.80 10.42 3.41
N LEU A 92 -3.09 10.33 3.06
CA LEU A 92 -3.98 9.38 3.69
C LEU A 92 -3.58 7.93 3.40
N LEU A 93 -3.18 7.64 2.16
CA LEU A 93 -2.65 6.33 1.78
C LEU A 93 -1.41 5.97 2.60
N TRP A 94 -0.49 6.92 2.83
CA TRP A 94 0.69 6.73 3.68
C TRP A 94 0.31 6.40 5.13
N ILE A 95 -0.68 7.11 5.71
CA ILE A 95 -1.19 6.82 7.06
C ILE A 95 -1.77 5.40 7.13
N CYS A 96 -2.64 5.03 6.18
CA CYS A 96 -3.25 3.69 6.12
C CYS A 96 -2.19 2.59 6.01
N CYS A 97 -1.18 2.78 5.16
CA CYS A 97 -0.08 1.81 5.03
C CYS A 97 0.73 1.70 6.32
N THR A 98 0.97 2.81 7.02
CA THR A 98 1.71 2.80 8.30
C THR A 98 0.98 1.95 9.35
N VAL A 99 -0.35 2.11 9.45
CA VAL A 99 -1.17 1.30 10.36
C VAL A 99 -1.12 -0.18 9.98
N CYS A 100 -1.24 -0.49 8.68
CA CYS A 100 -1.16 -1.86 8.16
C CYS A 100 0.20 -2.53 8.46
N VAL A 101 1.30 -1.80 8.25
CA VAL A 101 2.66 -2.28 8.55
C VAL A 101 2.81 -2.58 10.05
N LEU A 102 2.45 -1.62 10.92
CA LEU A 102 2.58 -1.79 12.37
C LEU A 102 1.74 -2.98 12.86
N PHE A 103 0.51 -3.10 12.38
CA PHE A 103 -0.37 -4.19 12.78
C PHE A 103 0.13 -5.55 12.27
N SER A 104 0.60 -5.62 11.02
CA SER A 104 1.21 -6.83 10.45
C SER A 104 2.46 -7.26 11.23
N MET A 105 3.30 -6.32 11.67
CA MET A 105 4.45 -6.60 12.53
C MET A 105 4.02 -7.20 13.88
N VAL A 106 2.98 -6.66 14.51
CA VAL A 106 2.44 -7.18 15.77
C VAL A 106 1.93 -8.62 15.62
N LEU A 107 1.39 -8.99 14.46
CA LEU A 107 0.92 -10.36 14.18
C LEU A 107 2.07 -11.33 13.84
N ILE A 108 3.12 -10.84 13.18
CA ILE A 108 4.26 -11.66 12.74
C ILE A 108 5.26 -11.91 13.87
N ILE A 109 5.63 -10.88 14.65
CA ILE A 109 6.71 -10.97 15.65
C ILE A 109 6.49 -12.13 16.66
N PRO A 110 5.29 -12.31 17.25
CA PRO A 110 5.07 -13.40 18.20
C PRO A 110 5.20 -14.80 17.59
N GLN A 111 5.14 -14.94 16.26
CA GLN A 111 5.34 -16.22 15.58
C GLN A 111 6.80 -16.70 15.61
N PHE A 112 7.76 -15.80 15.87
CA PHE A 112 9.17 -16.15 16.02
C PHE A 112 9.54 -16.61 17.43
N PHE A 113 8.68 -16.34 18.41
CA PHE A 113 8.90 -16.77 19.78
C PHE A 113 8.19 -18.10 20.04
N ASP A 114 8.98 -19.13 20.29
CA ASP A 114 8.49 -20.41 20.78
C ASP A 114 8.41 -20.32 22.31
N PHE A 115 7.19 -20.27 22.85
CA PHE A 115 6.99 -20.31 24.28
C PHE A 115 6.72 -21.76 24.66
N ASN A 116 7.54 -22.32 25.54
CA ASN A 116 7.21 -23.62 26.11
C ASN A 116 6.06 -23.43 27.09
N ASP A 117 4.99 -24.20 26.89
CA ASP A 117 3.90 -24.29 27.86
C ASP A 117 4.43 -24.87 29.19
N ALA A 118 3.69 -24.72 30.29
CA ALA A 118 4.05 -25.25 31.61
C ALA A 118 4.29 -26.78 31.61
N ARG A 119 3.78 -27.47 30.58
CA ARG A 119 3.95 -28.91 30.32
C ARG A 119 5.14 -29.26 29.41
N GLY A 120 5.91 -28.27 28.95
CA GLY A 120 7.11 -28.47 28.11
C GLY A 120 6.83 -28.66 26.61
N ASN A 121 5.59 -28.43 26.16
CA ASN A 121 5.25 -28.47 24.73
C ASN A 121 5.52 -27.11 24.06
N PRO A 122 6.08 -27.07 22.84
CA PRO A 122 6.28 -25.82 22.12
C PRO A 122 4.91 -25.23 21.74
N SER A 123 4.55 -24.12 22.37
CA SER A 123 3.34 -23.37 22.07
C SER A 123 3.73 -22.10 21.30
N HIS A 124 3.30 -22.02 20.04
CA HIS A 124 3.46 -20.81 19.24
C HIS A 124 2.41 -19.79 19.70
N LEU A 125 2.83 -18.67 20.30
CA LEU A 125 1.96 -17.81 21.11
C LEU A 125 0.84 -17.12 20.33
N CYS A 126 1.01 -16.89 19.03
CA CYS A 126 -0.06 -16.30 18.23
C CYS A 126 -0.92 -17.42 17.62
N LEU A 127 -2.04 -17.69 18.30
CA LEU A 127 -3.27 -18.37 17.83
C LEU A 127 -3.65 -19.70 18.49
N VAL A 128 -3.06 -20.09 19.62
CA VAL A 128 -3.56 -21.26 20.39
C VAL A 128 -5.01 -21.03 20.85
N ARG A 129 -5.39 -19.80 21.21
CA ARG A 129 -6.76 -19.47 21.59
C ARG A 129 -7.61 -19.07 20.39
N ARG A 130 -8.53 -19.96 20.00
CA ARG A 130 -9.48 -19.77 18.88
C ARG A 130 -10.18 -18.41 18.88
N ARG A 131 -10.63 -17.90 20.04
CA ARG A 131 -11.29 -16.58 20.15
C ARG A 131 -10.38 -15.41 19.76
N LEU A 132 -9.13 -15.43 20.24
CA LEU A 132 -8.16 -14.38 19.92
C LEU A 132 -7.85 -14.36 18.42
N GLY A 133 -7.79 -15.54 17.79
CA GLY A 133 -7.55 -15.63 16.36
C GLY A 133 -8.65 -15.06 15.48
N TRP A 134 -9.90 -15.27 15.86
CA TRP A 134 -11.03 -14.64 15.17
C TRP A 134 -11.03 -13.12 15.33
N ILE A 135 -10.68 -12.61 16.51
CA ILE A 135 -10.59 -11.16 16.76
C ILE A 135 -9.49 -10.54 15.90
N LEU A 136 -8.27 -11.10 15.94
CA LEU A 136 -7.12 -10.57 15.20
C LEU A 136 -7.33 -10.64 13.68
N PHE A 137 -7.91 -11.73 13.18
CA PHE A 137 -8.26 -11.84 11.76
C PHE A 137 -9.31 -10.81 11.33
N THR A 138 -10.35 -10.60 12.14
CA THR A 138 -11.38 -9.60 11.85
C THR A 138 -10.79 -8.19 11.82
N LEU A 139 -9.88 -7.88 12.75
CA LEU A 139 -9.20 -6.60 12.80
C LEU A 139 -8.28 -6.39 11.58
N GLN A 140 -7.52 -7.41 11.18
CA GLN A 140 -6.72 -7.37 9.95
C GLN A 140 -7.61 -7.10 8.74
N LEU A 141 -8.70 -7.85 8.59
CA LEU A 141 -9.62 -7.68 7.47
C LEU A 141 -10.20 -6.26 7.39
N ILE A 142 -10.53 -5.65 8.52
CA ILE A 142 -11.00 -4.25 8.56
C ILE A 142 -9.90 -3.31 8.07
N ILE A 143 -8.66 -3.50 8.50
CA ILE A 143 -7.51 -2.70 8.06
C ILE A 143 -7.30 -2.84 6.55
N ASP A 144 -7.37 -4.06 6.02
CA ASP A 144 -7.20 -4.32 4.58
C ASP A 144 -8.33 -3.68 3.77
N ILE A 145 -9.58 -3.73 4.26
CA ILE A 145 -10.71 -3.04 3.61
C ILE A 145 -10.50 -1.53 3.59
N VAL A 146 -10.06 -0.93 4.71
CA VAL A 146 -9.77 0.51 4.78
C VAL A 146 -8.61 0.88 3.84
N LEU A 147 -7.56 0.08 3.80
CA LEU A 147 -6.43 0.27 2.88
C LEU A 147 -6.88 0.15 1.41
N GLY A 148 -7.67 -0.86 1.07
CA GLY A 148 -8.25 -1.03 -0.26
C GLY A 148 -9.12 0.15 -0.68
N ALA A 149 -9.96 0.67 0.23
CA ALA A 149 -10.75 1.86 -0.01
C ALA A 149 -9.88 3.11 -0.24
N ALA A 150 -8.81 3.28 0.53
CA ALA A 150 -7.84 4.37 0.35
C ALA A 150 -7.13 4.27 -1.01
N ILE A 151 -6.71 3.06 -1.42
CA ILE A 151 -6.09 2.82 -2.73
C ILE A 151 -7.06 3.16 -3.86
N VAL A 152 -8.32 2.69 -3.80
CA VAL A 152 -9.34 3.01 -4.80
C VAL A 152 -9.58 4.51 -4.87
N TRP A 153 -9.66 5.19 -3.73
CA TRP A 153 -9.87 6.64 -3.70
C TRP A 153 -8.68 7.42 -4.28
N ALA A 154 -7.45 6.97 -3.99
CA ALA A 154 -6.23 7.51 -4.58
C ALA A 154 -6.17 7.26 -6.09
N TRP A 155 -6.63 6.11 -6.54
CA TRP A 155 -6.65 5.71 -7.95
C TRP A 155 -7.65 6.54 -8.77
N ILE A 156 -8.85 6.82 -8.24
CA ILE A 156 -9.88 7.61 -8.92
C ILE A 156 -9.35 9.02 -9.23
N GLY A 157 -9.33 9.37 -10.51
CA GLY A 157 -8.89 10.69 -10.99
C GLY A 157 -7.37 10.89 -11.05
N CYS A 158 -6.56 9.93 -10.56
CA CYS A 158 -5.10 10.01 -10.57
C CYS A 158 -4.56 10.32 -11.97
N ARG A 159 -4.96 9.52 -12.97
CA ARG A 159 -4.45 9.63 -14.34
C ARG A 159 -4.74 11.01 -14.96
N GLU A 160 -5.94 11.54 -14.72
CA GLU A 160 -6.35 12.84 -15.23
C GLU A 160 -5.58 13.96 -14.54
N THR A 161 -5.48 13.94 -13.21
CA THR A 161 -4.73 14.96 -12.45
C THR A 161 -3.25 14.99 -12.81
N VAL A 162 -2.63 13.82 -12.97
CA VAL A 162 -1.22 13.69 -13.39
C VAL A 162 -1.03 14.16 -14.83
N ALA A 163 -1.91 13.77 -15.75
CA ALA A 163 -1.84 14.21 -17.16
C ALA A 163 -2.03 15.72 -17.28
N MET A 164 -2.98 16.29 -16.54
CA MET A 164 -3.21 17.73 -16.46
C MET A 164 -1.96 18.46 -15.96
N PHE A 165 -1.34 17.98 -14.88
CA PHE A 165 -0.09 18.57 -14.38
C PHE A 165 1.01 18.56 -15.45
N HIS A 166 1.24 17.41 -16.11
CA HIS A 166 2.27 17.34 -17.15
C HIS A 166 1.97 18.23 -18.36
N SER A 167 0.71 18.34 -18.78
CA SER A 167 0.32 19.25 -19.86
C SER A 167 0.65 20.70 -19.51
N LEU A 168 0.20 21.15 -18.33
CA LEU A 168 0.45 22.51 -17.85
C LEU A 168 1.93 22.78 -17.64
N PHE A 169 2.67 21.82 -17.09
CA PHE A 169 4.11 21.94 -16.85
C PHE A 169 4.90 22.06 -18.15
N ASN A 170 4.59 21.25 -19.16
CA ASN A 170 5.26 21.29 -20.45
C ASN A 170 4.89 22.53 -21.28
N GLU A 171 3.67 23.03 -21.13
CA GLU A 171 3.19 24.21 -21.86
C GLU A 171 3.50 25.54 -21.15
N SER A 172 3.89 25.51 -19.88
CA SER A 172 4.23 26.72 -19.14
C SER A 172 5.52 27.39 -19.63
N GLU A 173 5.60 28.70 -19.50
CA GLU A 173 6.83 29.45 -19.76
C GLU A 173 7.71 29.42 -18.51
N ALA A 174 8.63 28.46 -18.46
CA ALA A 174 9.62 28.37 -17.41
C ALA A 174 10.69 29.47 -17.59
N GLU A 175 10.58 30.55 -16.82
CA GLU A 175 11.70 31.48 -16.67
C GLU A 175 12.86 30.80 -15.92
N GLU A 176 14.09 31.25 -16.22
CA GLU A 176 15.32 30.75 -15.60
C GLU A 176 15.23 30.77 -14.06
N ALA A 177 14.61 31.80 -13.49
CA ALA A 177 14.40 31.90 -12.04
C ALA A 177 13.57 30.74 -11.44
N TYR A 178 12.61 30.18 -12.19
CA TYR A 178 11.84 29.02 -11.73
C TYR A 178 12.62 27.73 -11.91
N VAL A 179 13.42 27.63 -12.98
CA VAL A 179 14.30 26.48 -13.23
C VAL A 179 15.35 26.38 -12.12
N SER A 180 16.07 27.46 -11.82
CA SER A 180 17.05 27.48 -10.73
C SER A 180 16.44 27.15 -9.37
N LYS A 181 15.19 27.54 -9.13
CA LYS A 181 14.49 27.25 -7.88
C LYS A 181 14.08 25.78 -7.77
N ILE A 182 13.68 25.16 -8.89
CA ILE A 182 13.46 23.71 -8.97
C ILE A 182 14.79 22.97 -8.75
N GLU A 183 15.88 23.51 -9.30
CA GLU A 183 17.22 22.92 -9.19
C GLU A 183 17.74 22.89 -7.76
N GLU A 184 17.67 24.03 -7.08
CA GLU A 184 17.99 24.15 -5.65
C GLU A 184 17.11 23.24 -4.80
N THR A 185 15.82 23.13 -5.13
CA THR A 185 14.84 22.37 -4.34
C THR A 185 14.95 20.85 -4.52
N LEU A 186 15.40 20.40 -5.70
CA LEU A 186 15.60 18.99 -6.05
C LEU A 186 17.07 18.56 -5.92
N ASP A 187 17.97 19.46 -5.54
CA ASP A 187 19.43 19.25 -5.46
C ASP A 187 20.01 18.65 -6.75
N CYS A 188 19.50 19.10 -7.89
CA CYS A 188 20.01 18.74 -9.21
C CYS A 188 20.89 19.91 -9.70
N TRP A 189 22.21 19.74 -9.66
CA TRP A 189 23.13 20.76 -10.13
C TRP A 189 23.39 20.58 -11.62
N THR A 190 22.92 21.53 -12.40
CA THR A 190 23.22 21.76 -13.81
C THR A 190 24.52 22.57 -13.85
N ASP A 191 25.63 21.89 -14.10
CA ASP A 191 26.91 22.54 -14.38
C ASP A 191 26.78 23.33 -15.70
N ASP A 192 26.77 24.66 -15.60
CA ASP A 192 26.59 25.61 -16.71
C ASP A 192 27.59 25.40 -17.86
N ASP A 193 28.73 24.76 -17.59
CA ASP A 193 29.81 24.57 -18.55
C ASP A 193 29.59 23.39 -19.52
N LYS A 194 28.49 22.62 -19.38
CA LYS A 194 28.15 21.49 -20.26
C LYS A 194 26.74 21.64 -20.84
N GLU A 195 26.66 22.49 -21.86
CA GLU A 195 25.44 22.83 -22.56
C GLU A 195 24.67 21.62 -23.15
N VAL A 196 23.35 21.75 -23.09
CA VAL A 196 22.30 21.02 -23.83
C VAL A 196 21.78 19.70 -23.22
N LYS A 197 22.60 18.81 -22.65
CA LYS A 197 22.06 17.52 -22.13
C LYS A 197 21.52 17.57 -20.69
N THR A 198 21.93 18.55 -19.89
CA THR A 198 21.73 18.56 -18.44
C THR A 198 20.44 19.30 -18.03
N TYR A 199 20.06 20.37 -18.75
CA TYR A 199 18.78 21.08 -18.59
C TYR A 199 17.56 20.14 -18.74
N GLN A 200 17.62 19.22 -19.71
CA GLN A 200 16.58 18.21 -19.93
C GLN A 200 16.50 17.16 -18.81
N VAL A 201 17.55 16.98 -17.99
CA VAL A 201 17.56 15.97 -16.92
C VAL A 201 16.81 16.51 -15.70
N CYS A 202 17.08 17.75 -15.28
CA CYS A 202 16.40 18.27 -14.11
C CYS A 202 14.93 18.64 -14.38
N MET A 203 14.59 19.22 -15.54
CA MET A 203 13.18 19.47 -15.88
C MET A 203 12.35 18.18 -16.05
N ARG A 204 13.02 17.04 -16.27
CA ARG A 204 12.40 15.71 -16.33
C ARG A 204 12.25 15.07 -14.95
N CYS A 205 12.95 15.54 -13.92
CA CYS A 205 12.79 15.07 -12.54
C CYS A 205 11.39 15.36 -11.98
N PRO A 206 10.81 16.57 -12.04
CA PRO A 206 9.42 16.83 -11.67
C PRO A 206 8.44 15.91 -12.41
N SER A 207 8.67 15.71 -13.71
CA SER A 207 7.84 14.83 -14.55
C SER A 207 7.94 13.34 -14.18
N ASN A 208 9.07 12.92 -13.60
CA ASN A 208 9.30 11.54 -13.17
C ASN A 208 8.93 11.31 -11.69
N LEU A 209 9.05 12.36 -10.84
CA LEU A 209 8.75 12.33 -9.40
C LEU A 209 7.26 12.43 -9.10
N LEU A 210 6.51 13.23 -9.87
CA LEU A 210 5.05 13.27 -9.80
C LEU A 210 4.50 12.06 -10.59
N THR A 211 4.81 10.88 -10.06
CA THR A 211 4.38 9.51 -10.42
C THR A 211 3.70 9.39 -11.77
N LEU A 212 4.36 8.72 -12.72
CA LEU A 212 3.68 8.21 -13.91
C LEU A 212 2.41 7.45 -13.49
N GLY A 213 1.26 7.80 -14.09
CA GLY A 213 -0.05 7.28 -13.69
C GLY A 213 -0.17 5.74 -13.66
N TRP A 214 0.75 5.02 -14.32
CA TRP A 214 0.80 3.55 -14.29
C TRP A 214 1.09 2.97 -12.89
N TRP A 215 1.77 3.70 -12.01
CA TRP A 215 2.07 3.20 -10.65
C TRP A 215 0.80 2.93 -9.85
N MET A 216 -0.20 3.82 -9.95
CA MET A 216 -1.47 3.62 -9.25
C MET A 216 -2.26 2.46 -9.83
N ASP A 217 -2.20 2.23 -11.15
CA ASP A 217 -2.78 1.03 -11.77
C ASP A 217 -2.10 -0.24 -11.24
N ALA A 218 -0.78 -0.25 -11.18
CA ALA A 218 0.01 -1.37 -10.67
C ALA A 218 -0.29 -1.65 -9.19
N ILE A 219 -0.40 -0.62 -8.35
CA ILE A 219 -0.76 -0.75 -6.92
C ILE A 219 -2.16 -1.35 -6.78
N LEU A 220 -3.15 -0.83 -7.51
CA LEU A 220 -4.53 -1.32 -7.46
C LEU A 220 -4.63 -2.79 -7.88
N ILE A 221 -4.02 -3.15 -9.01
CA ILE A 221 -4.03 -4.51 -9.54
C ILE A 221 -3.33 -5.45 -8.56
N THR A 222 -2.14 -5.07 -8.09
CA THR A 222 -1.34 -5.89 -7.16
C THR A 222 -2.09 -6.10 -5.84
N PHE A 223 -2.80 -5.09 -5.35
CA PHE A 223 -3.63 -5.22 -4.15
C PHE A 223 -4.69 -6.32 -4.35
N PHE A 224 -5.59 -6.17 -5.33
CA PHE A 224 -6.69 -7.13 -5.48
C PHE A 224 -6.23 -8.52 -5.91
N VAL A 225 -5.37 -8.59 -6.93
CA VAL A 225 -4.86 -9.87 -7.45
C VAL A 225 -4.00 -10.57 -6.40
N GLY A 226 -3.14 -9.82 -5.70
CA GLY A 226 -2.29 -10.34 -4.64
C GLY A 226 -3.11 -10.93 -3.49
N HIS A 227 -4.11 -10.21 -2.99
CA HIS A 227 -5.01 -10.73 -1.94
C HIS A 227 -5.78 -11.97 -2.40
N ILE A 228 -6.25 -12.02 -3.64
CA ILE A 228 -6.90 -13.23 -4.19
C ILE A 228 -5.92 -14.42 -4.20
N ILE A 229 -4.70 -14.22 -4.68
CA ILE A 229 -3.67 -15.28 -4.71
C ILE A 229 -3.36 -15.76 -3.29
N VAL A 230 -3.14 -14.83 -2.36
CA VAL A 230 -2.87 -15.14 -0.95
C VAL A 230 -4.00 -15.95 -0.34
N LEU A 231 -5.26 -15.53 -0.53
CA LEU A 231 -6.44 -16.26 -0.03
C LEU A 231 -6.55 -17.68 -0.61
N LEU A 232 -6.17 -17.87 -1.88
CA LEU A 232 -6.14 -19.19 -2.52
C LEU A 232 -5.02 -20.09 -1.98
N LEU A 233 -3.88 -19.51 -1.57
CA LEU A 233 -2.72 -20.23 -1.05
C LEU A 233 -2.83 -20.51 0.47
N THR A 234 -3.52 -19.68 1.23
CA THR A 234 -3.77 -19.85 2.68
C THR A 234 -4.17 -21.28 3.08
N PRO A 235 -5.17 -21.94 2.45
CA PRO A 235 -5.59 -23.29 2.86
C PRO A 235 -4.56 -24.39 2.57
N LEU A 236 -3.58 -24.14 1.69
CA LEU A 236 -2.46 -25.06 1.46
C LEU A 236 -1.43 -24.97 2.60
N LEU A 237 -1.16 -23.77 3.08
CA LEU A 237 -0.24 -23.52 4.20
C LEU A 237 -0.88 -23.75 5.57
N ASN A 238 -2.20 -23.73 5.66
CA ASN A 238 -2.96 -24.01 6.88
C ASN A 238 -3.25 -25.50 7.13
N ARG A 239 -2.60 -26.41 6.38
CA ARG A 239 -2.87 -27.87 6.45
C ARG A 239 -2.51 -28.52 7.79
N GLN A 240 -1.69 -27.91 8.63
CA GLN A 240 -1.16 -28.52 9.85
C GLN A 240 -2.15 -28.50 11.05
N LEU A 241 -3.33 -27.89 10.91
CA LEU A 241 -4.32 -27.72 11.97
C LEU A 241 -5.35 -28.87 12.11
N ILE A 242 -5.33 -29.90 11.26
CA ILE A 242 -6.22 -31.06 11.45
C ILE A 242 -5.44 -32.12 12.24
N LYS A 243 -5.08 -31.80 13.48
CA LYS A 243 -5.21 -32.79 14.55
C LYS A 243 -6.53 -32.49 15.24
N PRO A 244 -7.39 -33.48 15.52
CA PRO A 244 -8.58 -33.22 16.32
C PRO A 244 -8.12 -32.58 17.63
N ASP A 245 -8.71 -31.43 17.98
CA ASP A 245 -8.45 -30.72 19.22
C ASP A 245 -8.81 -31.63 20.40
N GLU A 246 -7.85 -32.42 20.90
CA GLU A 246 -7.99 -33.15 22.18
C GLU A 246 -7.96 -32.19 23.37
N ASP A 247 -7.53 -30.94 23.17
CA ASP A 247 -7.34 -29.94 24.23
C ASP A 247 -8.64 -29.21 24.65
N ASP A 248 -9.68 -29.21 23.80
CA ASP A 248 -11.00 -28.62 24.16
C ASP A 248 -11.83 -29.54 25.09
N VAL A 249 -11.46 -30.82 25.20
CA VAL A 249 -12.13 -31.79 26.11
C VAL A 249 -11.67 -31.57 27.55
N TYR A 250 -10.37 -31.34 27.78
CA TYR A 250 -9.81 -31.15 29.11
C TYR A 250 -10.24 -29.85 29.79
N SER A 251 -10.43 -28.75 29.04
CA SER A 251 -10.87 -27.47 29.63
C SER A 251 -12.27 -27.55 30.26
N LYS A 252 -13.15 -28.45 29.81
CA LYS A 252 -14.47 -28.62 30.43
C LYS A 252 -14.41 -29.49 31.69
N GLU A 253 -13.51 -30.46 31.75
CA GLU A 253 -13.38 -31.37 32.88
C GLU A 253 -12.69 -30.69 34.06
N ASP A 254 -11.70 -29.83 33.80
CA ASP A 254 -11.02 -29.03 34.84
C ASP A 254 -11.93 -27.93 35.44
N LEU A 255 -12.92 -27.43 34.67
CA LEU A 255 -13.92 -26.45 35.15
C LEU A 255 -15.07 -27.08 35.95
N ILE A 256 -15.18 -28.41 35.98
CA ILE A 256 -16.20 -29.13 36.75
C ILE A 256 -15.63 -29.67 38.08
N GLN A 257 -14.32 -29.56 38.31
CA GLN A 257 -13.63 -30.06 39.51
C GLN A 257 -13.24 -28.98 40.55
N GLU A 258 -13.59 -27.71 40.34
CA GLU A 258 -13.60 -26.66 41.39
C GLU A 258 -15.03 -26.27 41.77
#